data_AF-A0A965U4D8-F1
#
_entry.id   AF-A0A965U4D8-F1
#
_cell.length_a   1.000
_cell.length_b   1.000
_cell.length_c   1.000
_cell.angle_alpha   90.00
_cell.angle_beta   90.00
_cell.angle_gamma   90.00
#
_symmetry.space_group_name_H-M   'P 1'
#
loop_
_entity.id
_entity.type
_entity.pdbx_description
1 polymer ?
#
loop_
_entity_poly.entity_id
_entity_poly.type
_entity_poly.pdbx_seq_one_letter_code
_entity_poly.pdbx_strand_id
1 'polypeptide(L)'
;MEEVFVNRAQLIGRVGAGPRGGVANGHSFSNLSIATNESFVDRAGMEVKRTTWHRVVCWNGMADFANNYLIPGRLVYVEGRIQHRFYVDQYGLE
;
A
#
# COMPACT_ATOMS: atom_id res chain seq x y z
N MET A 1 32.10 3.06 -10.31
CA MET A 1 30.91 3.68 -9.72
C MET A 1 29.78 2.68 -9.85
N GLU A 2 29.05 2.44 -8.77
CA GLU A 2 27.90 1.54 -8.78
C GLU A 2 26.70 2.29 -9.39
N GLU A 3 25.96 1.61 -10.26
CA GLU A 3 24.79 2.19 -10.93
C GLU A 3 23.63 2.28 -9.94
N VAL A 4 23.06 3.48 -9.80
CA VAL A 4 21.95 3.73 -8.87
C VAL A 4 20.65 3.80 -9.66
N PHE A 5 19.73 2.89 -9.36
CA PHE A 5 18.40 2.84 -9.97
C PHE A 5 17.34 3.51 -9.08
N VAL A 6 16.27 4.00 -9.71
CA VAL A 6 15.14 4.63 -9.02
C VAL A 6 13.96 3.66 -8.92
N ASN A 7 13.45 3.45 -7.71
CA ASN A 7 12.17 2.78 -7.45
C ASN A 7 11.26 3.74 -6.68
N ARG A 8 10.23 4.26 -7.38
CA ARG A 8 9.24 5.17 -6.84
C ARG A 8 7.84 4.74 -7.29
N ALA A 9 6.90 4.69 -6.36
CA ALA A 9 5.48 4.52 -6.60
C ALA A 9 4.69 5.64 -5.92
N GLN A 10 3.68 6.14 -6.62
CA GLN A 10 2.78 7.21 -6.15
C GLN A 10 1.34 6.73 -6.28
N LEU A 11 0.54 6.95 -5.24
CA LEU A 11 -0.86 6.56 -5.16
C LEU A 11 -1.70 7.73 -4.63
N ILE A 12 -2.83 7.98 -5.27
CA ILE A 12 -3.91 8.80 -4.71
C ILE A 12 -5.14 7.91 -4.62
N GLY A 13 -5.63 7.68 -3.42
CA GLY A 13 -6.70 6.72 -3.19
C GLY A 13 -7.29 6.83 -1.81
N ARG A 14 -8.24 5.95 -1.50
CA ARG A 14 -8.92 5.94 -0.19
C ARG A 14 -8.41 4.81 0.68
N VAL A 15 -8.22 5.10 1.97
CA VAL A 15 -7.93 4.07 2.98
C VAL A 15 -9.13 3.12 3.04
N GLY A 16 -8.91 1.84 2.77
CA GLY A 16 -9.96 0.81 2.90
C GLY A 16 -10.01 0.21 4.28
N ALA A 17 -8.85 -0.27 4.72
CA ALA A 17 -8.66 -0.91 6.02
C ALA A 17 -7.36 -0.42 6.66
N GLY A 18 -7.34 -0.43 7.99
CA GLY A 18 -6.29 0.20 8.76
C GLY A 18 -6.57 1.68 9.02
N PRO A 19 -5.65 2.38 9.67
CA PRO A 19 -4.30 1.96 10.10
C PRO A 19 -4.33 0.85 11.17
N ARG A 20 -3.45 -0.15 11.05
CA ARG A 20 -3.20 -1.17 12.08
C ARG A 20 -1.71 -1.40 12.23
N GLY A 21 -1.18 -1.19 13.42
CA GLY A 21 0.24 -1.36 13.66
C GLY A 21 0.64 -1.23 15.12
N GLY A 22 1.95 -1.21 15.34
CA GLY A 22 2.57 -1.20 16.66
C GLY A 22 4.09 -1.02 16.50
N VAL A 23 4.87 -1.57 17.42
CA VAL A 23 6.33 -1.52 17.37
C VAL A 23 6.89 -2.90 17.04
N ALA A 24 7.84 -2.97 16.10
CA ALA A 24 8.58 -4.17 15.75
C ALA A 24 10.08 -3.84 15.67
N ASN A 25 10.92 -4.58 16.41
CA ASN A 25 12.37 -4.35 16.48
C ASN A 25 12.75 -2.89 16.80
N GLY A 26 12.00 -2.23 17.68
CA GLY A 26 12.23 -0.82 18.04
C GLY A 26 11.70 0.20 17.01
N HIS A 27 11.09 -0.23 15.91
CA HIS A 27 10.52 0.63 14.89
C HIS A 27 9.00 0.57 14.88
N SER A 28 8.34 1.73 14.95
CA SER A 28 6.89 1.82 14.72
C SER A 28 6.57 1.41 13.29
N PHE A 29 5.49 0.66 13.11
CA PHE A 29 4.94 0.34 11.78
C PHE A 29 3.43 0.54 11.76
N SER A 30 2.88 0.78 10.57
CA SER A 30 1.45 0.80 10.33
C SER A 30 1.13 0.19 8.97
N ASN A 31 0.24 -0.81 8.96
CA ASN A 31 -0.29 -1.39 7.75
C ASN A 31 -1.65 -0.75 7.41
N LEU A 32 -1.81 -0.38 6.14
CA LEU A 32 -3.08 0.10 5.58
C LEU A 32 -3.30 -0.46 4.17
N SER A 33 -4.56 -0.52 3.75
CA SER A 33 -4.93 -0.76 2.35
C SER A 33 -5.42 0.53 1.71
N ILE A 34 -5.03 0.77 0.46
CA ILE A 34 -5.47 1.91 -0.33
C ILE A 34 -6.20 1.39 -1.57
N ALA A 35 -7.44 1.83 -1.76
CA ALA A 35 -8.18 1.61 -3.00
C ALA A 35 -7.86 2.71 -4.02
N THR A 36 -7.50 2.30 -5.23
CA THR A 36 -7.52 3.14 -6.43
C THR A 36 -8.51 2.56 -7.43
N ASN A 37 -9.26 3.40 -8.13
CA ASN A 37 -10.25 2.98 -9.12
C ASN A 37 -9.88 3.46 -10.52
N GLU A 38 -10.24 2.66 -11.52
CA GLU A 38 -10.17 3.00 -12.94
C GLU A 38 -11.49 2.61 -13.62
N SER A 39 -11.91 3.40 -14.61
CA SER A 39 -13.02 3.05 -15.51
C SER A 39 -12.47 2.96 -16.93
N PHE A 40 -12.73 1.86 -17.63
CA PHE A 40 -12.31 1.66 -19.01
C PHE A 40 -13.37 0.87 -19.76
N VAL A 41 -13.36 0.99 -21.09
CA VAL A 41 -14.22 0.19 -21.96
C VAL A 41 -13.46 -1.09 -22.32
N ASP A 42 -14.07 -2.25 -22.10
CA ASP A 42 -13.48 -3.53 -22.45
C ASP A 42 -13.58 -3.83 -23.96
N ARG A 43 -13.04 -4.97 -24.39
CA ARG A 43 -13.07 -5.37 -25.81
C ARG A 43 -14.48 -5.66 -26.34
N ALA A 44 -15.46 -5.87 -25.45
CA ALA A 44 -16.86 -6.08 -25.80
C ALA A 44 -17.65 -4.76 -25.88
N GLY A 45 -17.00 -3.61 -25.63
CA GLY A 45 -17.65 -2.30 -25.64
C GLY A 45 -18.39 -1.96 -24.35
N MET A 46 -18.19 -2.74 -23.27
CA MET A 46 -18.83 -2.50 -21.98
C MET A 46 -17.95 -1.63 -21.08
N GLU A 47 -18.57 -0.68 -20.36
CA GLU A 47 -17.85 0.07 -19.33
C GLU A 47 -17.58 -0.82 -18.11
N VAL A 48 -16.31 -0.96 -17.76
CA VAL A 48 -15.83 -1.75 -16.62
C VAL A 48 -15.19 -0.83 -15.60
N LYS A 49 -15.65 -0.94 -14.34
CA LYS A 49 -15.05 -0.29 -13.18
C LYS A 49 -14.19 -1.29 -12.43
N ARG A 50 -12.89 -1.02 -12.31
CA ARG A 50 -11.95 -1.88 -11.58
C ARG A 50 -11.39 -1.13 -10.37
N THR A 51 -11.37 -1.79 -9.22
CA THR A 51 -10.73 -1.30 -8.00
C THR A 51 -9.50 -2.14 -7.70
N THR A 52 -8.36 -1.48 -7.56
CA THR A 52 -7.09 -2.09 -7.17
C THR A 52 -6.79 -1.75 -5.72
N TRP A 53 -6.47 -2.77 -4.93
CA TRP A 53 -6.13 -2.64 -3.51
C TRP A 53 -4.61 -2.73 -3.32
N HIS A 54 -4.02 -1.65 -2.85
CA HIS A 54 -2.59 -1.55 -2.58
C HIS A 54 -2.33 -1.75 -1.09
N ARG A 55 -1.40 -2.66 -0.74
CA ARG A 55 -0.93 -2.80 0.64
C ARG A 55 0.20 -1.83 0.88
N VAL A 56 0.03 -0.93 1.84
CA VAL A 56 1.02 0.08 2.22
C VAL A 56 1.50 -0.18 3.65
N VAL A 57 2.81 -0.09 3.83
CA VAL A 57 3.46 -0.19 5.14
C VAL A 57 4.18 1.13 5.41
N CYS A 58 3.72 1.85 6.42
CA CYS A 58 4.41 3.03 6.94
C CYS A 58 5.35 2.62 8.09
N TRP A 59 6.47 3.33 8.23
CA TRP A 59 7.45 3.11 9.29
C TRP A 59 7.71 4.40 10.09
N ASN A 60 8.14 4.24 11.34
CA ASN A 60 8.54 5.31 12.27
C ASN A 60 7.50 6.46 12.31
N GLY A 61 7.92 7.72 12.18
CA GLY A 61 7.00 8.86 12.28
C GLY A 61 5.81 8.81 11.30
N MET A 62 5.95 8.18 10.13
CA MET A 62 4.81 7.97 9.23
C MET A 62 3.84 6.90 9.75
N ALA A 63 4.34 5.88 10.44
CA ALA A 63 3.50 4.92 11.12
C ALA A 63 2.73 5.56 12.27
N ASP A 64 3.41 6.39 13.08
CA ASP A 64 2.79 7.10 14.20
C ASP A 64 1.73 8.08 13.69
N PHE A 65 2.01 8.82 12.61
CA PHE A 65 1.03 9.66 11.94
C PHE A 65 -0.16 8.85 11.43
N ALA A 66 0.11 7.75 10.71
CA ALA A 66 -0.95 6.90 10.18
C ALA A 66 -1.85 6.38 11.30
N ASN A 67 -1.28 5.77 12.34
CA ASN A 67 -2.01 5.18 13.47
C ASN A 67 -2.84 6.21 14.26
N ASN A 68 -2.40 7.46 14.37
CA ASN A 68 -3.10 8.48 15.14
C ASN A 68 -4.15 9.26 14.36
N TYR A 69 -4.00 9.39 13.03
CA TYR A 69 -4.80 10.34 12.25
C TYR A 69 -5.55 9.74 11.05
N LEU A 70 -5.15 8.57 10.54
CA LEU A 70 -5.85 7.96 9.41
C LEU A 70 -7.02 7.11 9.89
N ILE A 71 -8.09 7.13 9.10
CA ILE A 71 -9.30 6.33 9.29
C ILE A 71 -9.77 5.77 7.94
N PRO A 72 -10.52 4.66 7.92
CA PRO A 72 -11.16 4.16 6.70
C PRO A 72 -11.98 5.24 5.98
N GLY A 73 -11.94 5.24 4.65
CA GLY A 73 -12.60 6.20 3.77
C GLY A 73 -11.80 7.48 3.48
N ARG A 74 -10.75 7.78 4.25
CA ARG A 74 -9.92 8.98 4.06
C ARG A 74 -9.20 8.95 2.71
N LEU A 75 -9.31 10.04 1.94
CA LEU A 75 -8.51 10.25 0.73
C LEU A 75 -7.08 10.62 1.13
N VAL A 76 -6.10 9.93 0.55
CA VAL A 76 -4.67 10.08 0.86
C VAL A 76 -3.82 10.10 -0.41
N TYR A 77 -2.72 10.84 -0.36
CA TYR A 77 -1.58 10.70 -1.26
C TYR A 77 -0.49 9.90 -0.55
N VAL A 78 0.06 8.90 -1.22
CA VAL A 78 1.17 8.09 -0.70
C VAL A 78 2.26 7.99 -1.75
N GLU A 79 3.50 8.25 -1.32
CA GLU A 79 4.70 8.01 -2.10
C GLU A 79 5.61 7.03 -1.36
N GLY A 80 6.21 6.10 -2.08
CA GLY A 80 7.13 5.12 -1.51
C GLY A 80 7.84 4.31 -2.59
N ARG A 81 8.25 3.10 -2.24
CA ARG A 81 8.89 2.13 -3.15
C ARG A 81 8.06 0.87 -3.23
N ILE A 82 8.11 0.19 -4.37
CA ILE A 82 7.50 -1.13 -4.53
C ILE A 82 8.44 -2.17 -3.91
N GLN A 83 7.89 -3.03 -3.06
CA GLN A 83 8.63 -4.13 -2.46
C GLN A 83 7.80 -5.41 -2.52
N HIS A 84 8.32 -6.43 -3.19
CA HIS A 84 7.80 -7.78 -3.12
C HIS A 84 8.43 -8.50 -1.94
N ARG A 85 7.62 -9.28 -1.23
CA ARG A 85 8.06 -10.11 -0.11
C ARG A 85 7.62 -11.54 -0.44
N PHE A 86 8.59 -12.43 -0.51
CA PHE A 86 8.34 -13.86 -0.64
C PHE A 86 8.07 -14.40 0.76
N TYR A 87 7.01 -15.19 0.90
CA TYR A 87 6.71 -15.86 2.15
C TYR A 87 6.77 -17.34 1.91
N VAL A 88 7.76 -17.98 2.53
CA VAL A 88 7.77 -19.42 2.63
C VAL A 88 6.63 -19.81 3.56
N ASP A 89 5.68 -20.57 3.04
CA ASP A 89 4.59 -21.10 3.84
C ASP A 89 5.10 -22.14 4.85
N GLN A 90 4.22 -22.59 5.74
CA GLN A 90 4.55 -23.60 6.74
C GLN A 90 4.98 -24.96 6.16
N TYR A 91 4.82 -25.16 4.84
CA TYR A 91 5.19 -26.36 4.10
C TYR A 91 6.47 -26.19 3.28
N GLY A 92 7.14 -25.05 3.38
CA GLY A 92 8.39 -24.80 2.67
C GLY A 92 8.24 -24.37 1.22
N LEU A 93 7.02 -24.07 0.77
CA LEU A 93 6.76 -23.57 -0.59
C LEU A 93 6.73 -22.03 -0.59
N GLU A 94 7.46 -21.44 -1.55
CA GLU A 94 7.58 -19.98 -1.76
C GLU A 94 6.32 -19.31 -2.30
#